data_AF-A0AAV9K6C6-F1
#
_entry.id   AF-A0AAV9K6C6-F1
#
_cell.length_a   1.000
_cell.length_b   1.000
_cell.length_c   1.000
_cell.angle_alpha   90.00
_cell.angle_beta   90.00
_cell.angle_gamma   90.00
#
_symmetry.space_group_name_H-M   'P 1'
#
loop_
_entity.id
_entity.type
_entity.pdbx_description
1 polymer ?
#
loop_
_entity_poly.entity_id
_entity_poly.type
_entity_poly.pdbx_seq_one_letter_code
_entity_poly.pdbx_strand_id
1 'polypeptide(L)'
;MEDIREIMQQLNVQVWHIFREENQLADFIANMAINIEHKMVFQYFHQLPSLGKNILNIDKHQVPSVRIKPRRIYSNNGQHA
;
A
#
# COMPACT_ATOMS: atom_id res chain seq x y z
N MET A 1 4.31 23.18 0.51
CA MET A 1 4.48 22.64 1.88
C MET A 1 3.62 23.42 2.88
N GLU A 2 3.38 24.73 2.67
CA GLU A 2 2.34 25.48 3.41
C GLU A 2 0.97 24.78 3.36
N ASP A 3 0.50 24.36 2.17
CA ASP A 3 -0.86 23.87 1.98
C ASP A 3 -1.22 22.66 2.86
N ILE A 4 -0.32 21.68 3.01
CA ILE A 4 -0.58 20.47 3.81
C ILE A 4 -0.70 20.84 5.29
N ARG A 5 0.13 21.76 5.78
CA ARG A 5 0.11 22.19 7.18
C ARG A 5 -1.16 22.98 7.50
N GLU A 6 -1.58 23.85 6.59
CA GLU A 6 -2.84 24.58 6.74
C GLU A 6 -4.04 23.63 6.77
N ILE A 7 -4.09 22.65 5.85
CA ILE A 7 -5.14 21.63 5.83
C ILE A 7 -5.15 20.81 7.13
N MET A 8 -3.98 20.40 7.62
CA MET A 8 -3.88 19.67 8.89
C MET A 8 -4.39 20.49 10.09
N GLN A 9 -4.11 21.79 10.12
CA GLN A 9 -4.59 22.70 11.16
C GLN A 9 -6.11 22.91 11.07
N GLN A 10 -6.65 23.08 9.86
CA GLN A 10 -8.09 23.25 9.64
C GLN A 10 -8.91 22.00 9.99
N LEU A 11 -8.38 20.82 9.69
CA LEU A 11 -9.09 19.55 9.85
C LEU A 11 -8.81 18.85 11.19
N ASN A 12 -7.99 19.42 12.07
CA ASN A 12 -7.56 18.82 13.34
C ASN A 12 -7.08 17.36 13.18
N VAL A 13 -6.15 17.14 12.24
CA VAL A 13 -5.67 15.80 11.87
C VAL A 13 -4.38 15.44 12.62
N GLN A 14 -4.32 14.21 13.12
CA GLN A 14 -3.07 13.61 13.61
C GLN A 14 -2.46 12.69 12.55
N VAL A 15 -1.17 12.85 12.29
CA VAL A 15 -0.41 12.05 11.32
C VAL A 15 0.45 11.04 12.07
N TRP A 16 0.35 9.78 11.69
CA TRP A 16 1.10 8.67 12.26
C TRP A 16 1.81 7.89 11.16
N HIS A 17 2.95 7.31 11.50
CA HIS A 17 3.59 6.32 10.65
C HIS A 17 2.91 4.97 10.84
N ILE A 18 2.50 4.35 9.74
CA ILE A 18 1.91 3.01 9.72
C ILE A 18 2.80 2.02 8.96
N PHE A 19 2.57 0.72 9.19
CA PHE A 19 3.22 -0.32 8.41
C PHE A 19 2.78 -0.24 6.95
N ARG A 20 3.67 -0.62 6.04
CA ARG A 20 3.37 -0.57 4.60
C ARG A 20 2.23 -1.51 4.23
N GLU A 21 2.12 -2.62 4.94
CA GLU A 21 1.10 -3.65 4.80
C GLU A 21 -0.30 -3.10 5.07
N GLU A 22 -0.42 -2.15 5.99
CA GLU A 22 -1.68 -1.46 6.31
C GLU A 22 -1.98 -0.32 5.31
N ASN A 23 -0.99 0.09 4.51
CA ASN A 23 -1.12 1.15 3.50
C ASN A 23 -1.36 0.61 2.06
N GLN A 24 -1.64 -0.68 1.91
CA GLN A 24 -1.73 -1.32 0.58
C GLN A 24 -2.83 -0.72 -0.31
N LEU A 25 -3.95 -0.28 0.27
CA LEU A 25 -5.04 0.31 -0.51
C LEU A 25 -4.64 1.66 -1.11
N ALA A 26 -3.98 2.51 -0.33
CA ALA A 26 -3.46 3.80 -0.80
C ALA A 26 -2.40 3.60 -1.88
N ASP A 27 -1.45 2.67 -1.67
CA ASP A 27 -0.45 2.28 -2.67
C ASP A 27 -1.12 1.81 -3.97
N PHE A 28 -2.15 0.97 -3.89
CA PHE A 28 -2.90 0.48 -5.05
C PHE A 28 -3.58 1.61 -5.83
N ILE A 29 -4.27 2.52 -5.12
CA ILE A 29 -4.95 3.67 -5.74
C ILE A 29 -3.95 4.61 -6.41
N ALA A 30 -2.83 4.92 -5.74
CA ALA A 30 -1.79 5.77 -6.31
C ALA A 30 -1.18 5.16 -7.57
N ASN A 31 -0.84 3.87 -7.54
CA ASN A 31 -0.31 3.17 -8.72
C ASN A 31 -1.34 3.08 -9.85
N MET A 32 -2.62 2.92 -9.53
CA MET A 32 -3.69 2.93 -10.53
C MET A 32 -3.81 4.31 -11.18
N ALA A 33 -3.78 5.38 -10.40
CA ALA A 33 -3.86 6.75 -10.92
C ALA A 33 -2.67 7.12 -11.83
N ILE A 34 -1.47 6.58 -11.57
CA ILE A 34 -0.30 6.79 -12.45
C ILE A 34 -0.55 6.23 -13.86
N ASN A 35 -1.28 5.13 -13.98
CA ASN A 35 -1.47 4.43 -15.26
C ASN A 35 -2.71 4.88 -16.03
N ILE A 36 -3.49 5.82 -15.49
CA ILE A 36 -4.82 6.14 -16.01
C ILE A 36 -4.95 7.65 -16.19
N GLU A 37 -5.21 8.05 -17.43
CA GLU A 37 -5.27 9.47 -17.83
C GLU A 37 -6.58 10.17 -17.42
N HIS A 38 -7.60 9.41 -17.03
CA HIS A 38 -8.93 9.93 -16.70
C HIS A 38 -9.36 9.59 -15.27
N LYS A 39 -10.25 10.42 -14.72
CA LYS A 39 -10.81 10.20 -13.38
C LYS A 39 -11.64 8.91 -13.37
N MET A 40 -11.31 7.99 -12.47
CA MET A 40 -12.12 6.83 -12.17
C MET A 40 -12.76 6.94 -10.80
N VAL A 41 -14.03 6.56 -10.71
CA VAL A 41 -14.79 6.51 -9.46
C VAL A 41 -15.49 5.17 -9.38
N PHE A 42 -15.19 4.41 -8.32
CA PHE A 42 -15.85 3.14 -8.03
C PHE A 42 -16.81 3.36 -6.87
N GLN A 43 -18.11 3.23 -7.12
CA GLN A 43 -19.15 3.37 -6.09
C GLN A 43 -19.46 2.03 -5.42
N TYR A 44 -19.23 0.93 -6.14
CA TYR A 44 -19.56 -0.41 -5.68
C TYR A 44 -18.38 -1.36 -5.73
N PHE A 45 -18.33 -2.29 -4.77
CA PHE A 45 -17.25 -3.28 -4.65
C PHE A 45 -17.02 -4.09 -5.93
N HIS A 46 -18.09 -4.45 -6.66
CA HIS A 46 -17.97 -5.25 -7.88
C HIS A 46 -17.26 -4.51 -9.02
N GLN A 47 -17.23 -3.17 -8.99
CA GLN A 47 -16.56 -2.35 -10.01
C GLN A 47 -15.04 -2.30 -9.81
N LEU A 48 -14.54 -2.66 -8.61
CA LEU A 48 -13.12 -2.66 -8.33
C LEU A 48 -12.38 -3.77 -9.11
N PRO A 49 -11.14 -3.49 -9.56
CA PRO A 49 -10.26 -4.54 -10.07
C PRO A 49 -9.99 -5.62 -9.02
N SER A 50 -9.67 -6.83 -9.46
CA SER A 50 -9.46 -7.99 -8.60
C SER A 50 -8.44 -7.74 -7.49
N LEU A 51 -7.35 -7.01 -7.78
CA LEU A 51 -6.35 -6.67 -6.79
C LEU A 51 -6.91 -5.76 -5.69
N GLY A 52 -7.68 -4.73 -6.04
CA GLY A 52 -8.33 -3.84 -5.07
C GLY A 52 -9.35 -4.58 -4.21
N LYS A 53 -10.12 -5.51 -4.80
CA LYS A 53 -11.04 -6.39 -4.07
C LYS A 53 -10.30 -7.24 -3.03
N ASN A 54 -9.18 -7.82 -3.41
CA ASN A 54 -8.37 -8.65 -2.50
C ASN A 54 -7.82 -7.83 -1.33
N ILE A 55 -7.27 -6.64 -1.59
CA ILE A 55 -6.75 -5.76 -0.53
C ILE A 55 -7.87 -5.40 0.47
N LEU A 56 -9.04 -4.96 -0.03
CA LEU A 56 -10.18 -4.66 0.84
C LEU A 56 -10.67 -5.86 1.62
N ASN A 57 -10.66 -7.05 1.03
CA ASN A 57 -11.05 -8.27 1.74
C ASN A 57 -10.06 -8.60 2.85
N ILE A 58 -8.75 -8.50 2.61
CA ILE A 58 -7.72 -8.73 3.64
C ILE A 58 -7.92 -7.77 4.81
N ASP A 59 -8.10 -6.49 4.50
CA ASP A 59 -8.33 -5.43 5.49
C ASP A 59 -9.63 -5.65 6.28
N LYS A 60 -10.73 -5.93 5.58
CA LYS A 60 -12.04 -6.22 6.21
C LYS A 60 -11.99 -7.43 7.15
N HIS A 61 -11.22 -8.45 6.80
CA HIS A 61 -11.06 -9.64 7.64
C HIS A 61 -9.97 -9.48 8.71
N GLN A 62 -9.29 -8.32 8.77
CA GLN A 62 -8.22 -8.01 9.72
C GLN A 62 -7.14 -9.10 9.75
N VAL A 63 -6.81 -9.62 8.56
CA VAL A 63 -5.82 -10.70 8.44
C VAL A 63 -4.43 -10.12 8.68
N PRO A 64 -3.70 -10.57 9.70
CA PRO A 64 -2.35 -10.08 9.96
C PRO A 64 -1.44 -10.45 8.78
N SER A 65 -0.69 -9.48 8.27
CA SER A 65 0.29 -9.69 7.21
C SER A 65 1.62 -9.04 7.56
N VAL A 66 2.71 -9.75 7.29
CA VAL A 66 4.08 -9.27 7.52
C VAL A 66 4.89 -9.49 6.26
N ARG A 67 5.53 -8.45 5.75
CA ARG A 67 6.45 -8.58 4.63
C ARG A 67 7.77 -9.18 5.09
N ILE A 68 8.08 -10.35 4.54
CA ILE A 68 9.37 -10.99 4.75
C ILE A 68 10.30 -10.61 3.60
N LYS A 69 11.42 -9.96 3.90
CA LYS A 69 12.51 -9.75 2.93
C LYS A 69 13.46 -10.95 3.03
N PRO A 70 13.49 -11.87 2.05
CA PRO A 70 14.41 -13.00 2.11
C PRO A 70 15.86 -12.50 2.03
N ARG A 71 16.72 -13.03 2.89
CA ARG A 71 18.18 -12.81 2.80
C ARG A 71 18.74 -13.72 1.71
N ARG A 72 19.56 -13.19 0.82
CA ARG A 72 20.33 -13.99 -0.14
C ARG A 72 21.31 -14.87 0.63
N ILE A 73 21.22 -16.18 0.47
CA ILE A 73 22.19 -17.14 0.98
C ILE A 73 23.19 -17.38 -0.15
N TYR A 74 24.44 -16.98 0.06
CA TYR A 74 25.54 -17.34 -0.84
C TYR A 74 26.04 -18.72 -0.45
N SER A 75 25.89 -19.69 -1.34
CA SER A 75 26.54 -20.99 -1.19
C SER A 75 28.04 -20.80 -1.35
N ASN A 76 28.82 -20.88 -0.26
CA ASN A 76 30.27 -21.01 -0.34
C ASN A 76 30.58 -22.40 -0.90
N ASN A 77 30.52 -22.55 -2.23
CA ASN A 77 31.16 -23.68 -2.89
C ASN A 77 32.66 -23.41 -2.79
N GLY A 78 33.28 -24.06 -1.80
CA GLY A 78 34.66 -23.86 -1.41
C GLY A 78 35.61 -23.83 -2.59
N GLN A 79 36.26 -22.69 -2.78
CA GLN A 79 37.57 -22.64 -3.40
C GLN A 79 38.55 -23.26 -2.41
N HIS A 80 38.73 -24.58 -2.49
CA HIS A 80 39.90 -25.23 -1.91
C HIS A 80 41.00 -25.25 -2.98
N ALA A 81 42.06 -24.49 -2.67
CA ALA A 81 43.47 -24.64 -3.01
C ALA A 81 43.85 -25.09 -4.43
#